data_AF-A0AAV9K333-F1
#
_entry.id   AF-A0AAV9K333-F1
#
_cell.length_a   1.000
_cell.length_b   1.000
_cell.length_c   1.000
_cell.angle_alpha   90.00
_cell.angle_beta   90.00
_cell.angle_gamma   90.00
#
_symmetry.space_group_name_H-M   'P 1'
#
loop_
_entity.id
_entity.type
_entity.pdbx_description
1 polymer ?
#
loop_
_entity_poly.entity_id
_entity_poly.type
_entity_poly.pdbx_seq_one_letter_code
_entity_poly.pdbx_strand_id
1 'polypeptide(L)'
;MKSLFTVYVIFLLVSFSVKEGGSNGEKRTCPKSSIQVIQGPSGSTHYGIPQYNVMIMNGCESSCSGVHLSCGQFVSANFINPKIFNRIVINDCLVNNGAPIKFGQILSFTYSNTFKYPITVTSATCH
;
A
#
# COMPACT_ATOMS: atom_id res chain seq x y z
N MET A 1 28.71 -25.86 -17.11
CA MET A 1 27.70 -26.61 -16.34
C MET A 1 27.23 -25.85 -15.08
N LYS A 2 26.93 -24.54 -15.19
CA LYS A 2 26.39 -23.70 -14.10
C LYS A 2 25.11 -22.94 -14.53
N SER A 3 24.61 -23.24 -15.73
CA SER A 3 23.53 -22.48 -16.38
C SER A 3 22.16 -23.17 -16.24
N LEU A 4 22.12 -24.51 -16.28
CA LEU A 4 20.86 -25.26 -16.18
C LEU A 4 20.30 -25.33 -14.75
N PHE A 5 21.18 -25.42 -13.73
CA PHE A 5 20.75 -25.46 -12.33
C PHE A 5 20.12 -24.13 -11.88
N THR A 6 20.68 -23.00 -12.34
CA THR A 6 20.16 -21.66 -12.04
C THR A 6 18.80 -21.42 -12.69
N VAL A 7 18.60 -21.86 -13.93
CA VAL A 7 17.30 -21.77 -14.62
C VAL A 7 16.25 -22.64 -13.92
N TYR A 8 16.62 -23.83 -13.45
CA TYR A 8 15.72 -24.72 -12.70
C TYR A 8 15.29 -24.12 -11.36
N VAL A 9 16.21 -23.47 -10.63
CA VAL A 9 15.88 -22.74 -9.40
C VAL A 9 14.96 -21.56 -9.68
N ILE A 10 15.18 -20.79 -10.76
CA ILE A 10 14.28 -19.70 -11.14
C ILE A 10 12.88 -20.24 -11.49
N PHE A 11 12.78 -21.35 -12.23
CA PHE A 11 11.49 -21.97 -12.56
C PHE A 11 10.73 -22.47 -11.32
N LEU A 12 11.44 -23.07 -10.35
CA LEU A 12 10.85 -23.47 -9.06
C LEU A 12 10.36 -22.27 -8.24
N LEU A 13 11.09 -21.15 -8.26
CA LEU A 13 10.69 -19.93 -7.54
C LEU A 13 9.49 -19.23 -8.19
N VAL A 14 9.35 -19.28 -9.52
CA VAL A 14 8.21 -18.69 -10.24
C VAL A 14 6.94 -19.55 -10.14
N SER A 15 7.07 -20.83 -9.77
CA SER A 15 5.92 -21.73 -9.55
C SER A 15 5.18 -21.46 -8.23
N PHE A 16 5.81 -20.72 -7.30
CA PHE A 16 5.20 -20.37 -6.02
C PHE A 16 4.45 -19.04 -6.10
N SER A 17 3.15 -19.15 -6.40
CA SER A 17 2.09 -18.15 -6.17
C SER A 17 1.59 -17.35 -7.38
N VAL A 18 1.19 -18.03 -8.46
CA VAL A 18 -0.07 -17.62 -9.13
C VAL A 18 -1.16 -18.53 -8.57
N LYS A 19 -1.86 -18.04 -7.55
CA LYS A 19 -3.05 -18.69 -7.04
C LYS A 19 -4.20 -18.25 -7.94
N GLU A 20 -4.56 -19.05 -8.94
CA GLU A 20 -5.84 -18.89 -9.62
C GLU A 20 -6.94 -19.27 -8.63
N GLY A 21 -7.44 -18.26 -7.92
CA GLY A 21 -8.50 -18.39 -6.93
C GLY A 21 -9.89 -18.49 -7.56
N GLY A 22 -10.11 -19.48 -8.43
CA GLY A 22 -11.46 -19.85 -8.84
C GLY A 22 -12.27 -20.33 -7.63
N SER A 23 -13.34 -19.63 -7.28
CA SER A 23 -14.45 -20.20 -6.50
C SER A 23 -15.69 -19.31 -6.61
N ASN A 24 -16.76 -19.97 -7.07
CA ASN A 24 -18.17 -19.86 -6.70
C ASN A 24 -18.56 -18.79 -5.67
N GLY A 25 -19.74 -18.19 -5.88
CA GLY A 25 -20.32 -17.05 -5.13
C GLY A 25 -20.53 -17.25 -3.62
N GLU A 26 -19.45 -17.44 -2.89
CA GLU A 26 -19.33 -17.24 -1.46
C GLU A 26 -18.85 -15.80 -1.24
N LYS A 27 -19.52 -15.05 -0.36
CA LYS A 27 -19.20 -13.66 -0.06
C LYS A 27 -17.78 -13.60 0.51
N ARG A 28 -16.80 -13.35 -0.35
CA ARG A 28 -15.37 -13.31 0.00
C ARG A 28 -15.18 -12.22 1.06
N THR A 29 -14.96 -12.65 2.31
CA THR A 29 -14.68 -11.70 3.39
C THR A 29 -13.26 -11.23 3.23
N CYS A 30 -13.08 -9.95 2.92
CA CYS A 30 -11.76 -9.38 2.76
C CYS A 30 -11.18 -8.95 4.11
N PRO A 31 -10.09 -9.59 4.57
CA PRO A 31 -9.42 -9.15 5.77
C PRO A 31 -8.80 -7.78 5.54
N LYS A 32 -8.61 -7.03 6.63
CA LYS A 32 -7.89 -5.77 6.63
C LYS A 32 -6.50 -5.84 5.98
N SER A 33 -5.82 -6.98 6.10
CA SER A 33 -4.51 -7.25 5.49
C SER A 33 -4.53 -7.29 3.96
N SER A 34 -5.70 -7.32 3.33
CA SER A 34 -5.85 -7.17 1.88
C SER A 34 -5.53 -5.76 1.40
N ILE A 35 -5.65 -4.74 2.26
CA ILE A 35 -5.09 -3.42 1.99
C ILE A 35 -3.62 -3.44 2.41
N GLN A 36 -2.73 -3.22 1.45
CA GLN A 36 -1.30 -3.25 1.66
C GLN A 36 -0.73 -1.84 1.59
N VAL A 37 0.14 -1.51 2.54
CA VAL A 37 0.90 -0.26 2.54
C VAL A 37 2.37 -0.63 2.38
N ILE A 38 2.95 -0.20 1.26
CA ILE A 38 4.36 -0.39 0.93
C ILE A 38 5.02 0.98 0.98
N GLN A 39 6.19 1.05 1.61
CA GLN A 39 6.92 2.30 1.74
C GLN A 39 8.42 2.09 1.62
N GLY A 40 9.06 2.92 0.79
CA GLY A 40 10.50 2.87 0.54
C GLY A 40 11.12 4.26 0.36
N PRO A 41 12.44 4.41 0.57
CA PRO A 41 13.14 5.64 0.25
C PRO A 41 13.03 5.95 -1.24
N SER A 42 12.83 7.22 -1.58
CA SER A 42 12.64 7.67 -2.97
C SER A 42 13.54 8.85 -3.35
N GLY A 43 14.64 9.03 -2.61
CA GLY A 43 15.60 10.12 -2.80
C GLY A 43 15.50 11.17 -1.69
N SER A 44 15.81 12.42 -2.04
CA SER A 44 15.81 13.55 -1.12
C SER A 44 15.47 14.83 -1.89
N THR A 45 14.89 15.81 -1.19
CA THR A 45 14.66 17.15 -1.73
C THR A 45 15.99 17.87 -2.02
N HIS A 46 15.95 19.01 -2.72
CA HIS A 46 17.14 19.84 -2.99
C HIS A 46 17.78 20.43 -1.73
N TYR A 47 17.04 20.48 -0.61
CA TYR A 47 17.57 20.85 0.71
C TYR A 47 18.04 19.65 1.53
N GLY A 48 18.14 18.45 0.93
CA GLY A 48 18.66 17.25 1.60
C GLY A 48 17.67 16.54 2.52
N ILE A 49 16.40 16.94 2.56
CA ILE A 49 15.37 16.24 3.36
C ILE A 49 15.05 14.89 2.69
N PRO A 50 15.16 13.75 3.39
CA PRO A 50 14.82 12.44 2.83
C PRO A 50 13.38 12.37 2.34
N GLN A 51 13.17 11.60 1.28
CA GLN A 51 11.86 11.32 0.70
C GLN A 51 11.52 9.84 0.81
N TYR A 52 10.24 9.57 1.04
CA TYR A 52 9.70 8.24 1.10
C TYR A 52 8.45 8.15 0.22
N ASN A 53 8.48 7.22 -0.73
CA ASN A 53 7.32 6.89 -1.52
C ASN A 53 6.44 5.89 -0.75
N VAL A 54 5.15 6.16 -0.72
CA VAL A 54 4.12 5.29 -0.15
C VAL A 54 3.22 4.82 -1.27
N MET A 55 3.00 3.51 -1.33
CA MET A 55 2.02 2.87 -2.19
C MET A 55 0.97 2.18 -1.32
N ILE A 56 -0.30 2.44 -1.61
CA ILE A 56 -1.44 1.82 -0.94
C ILE A 56 -2.19 1.03 -2.01
N MET A 57 -2.28 -0.29 -1.83
CA MET A 57 -2.86 -1.20 -2.80
C MET A 57 -4.04 -1.95 -2.19
N ASN A 58 -5.12 -2.07 -2.96
CA ASN A 58 -6.21 -2.99 -2.64
C ASN A 58 -5.98 -4.35 -3.32
N GLY A 59 -5.56 -5.35 -2.55
CA GLY A 59 -5.41 -6.74 -2.99
C GLY A 59 -6.65 -7.61 -2.77
N CYS A 60 -7.75 -7.04 -2.28
CA CYS A 60 -9.02 -7.74 -2.15
C CYS A 60 -9.78 -7.69 -3.48
N GLU A 61 -10.37 -8.81 -3.90
CA GLU A 61 -11.21 -8.95 -5.10
C GLU A 61 -12.60 -8.26 -4.95
N SER A 62 -12.65 -7.12 -4.27
CA SER A 62 -13.83 -6.28 -4.07
C SER A 62 -13.39 -4.82 -3.87
N SER A 63 -14.32 -3.86 -3.91
CA SER A 63 -13.92 -2.45 -3.73
C SER A 63 -13.92 -2.09 -2.25
N CYS A 64 -12.83 -1.49 -1.77
CA CYS A 64 -12.69 -1.11 -0.38
C CYS A 64 -12.70 0.41 -0.22
N SER A 65 -13.58 0.93 0.63
CA SER A 65 -13.73 2.35 0.97
C SER A 65 -13.45 2.58 2.45
N GLY A 66 -13.45 3.85 2.88
CA GLY A 66 -13.24 4.21 4.28
C GLY A 66 -11.92 3.64 4.84
N VAL A 67 -10.86 3.69 4.04
CA VAL A 67 -9.55 3.16 4.44
C VAL A 67 -8.86 4.17 5.34
N HIS A 68 -8.72 3.79 6.62
CA HIS A 68 -7.98 4.55 7.62
C HIS A 68 -6.63 3.90 7.89
N LEU A 69 -5.62 4.74 8.15
CA LEU A 69 -4.26 4.35 8.48
C LEU A 69 -3.85 4.99 9.81
N SER A 70 -3.20 4.21 10.66
CA SER A 70 -2.39 4.74 11.76
C SER A 70 -1.14 5.37 11.18
N CYS A 71 -0.95 6.66 11.44
CA CYS A 71 0.11 7.48 10.86
C CYS A 71 0.89 8.29 11.91
N GLY A 72 0.66 8.07 13.21
CA GLY A 72 1.30 8.79 14.30
C GLY A 72 1.15 10.31 14.17
N GLN A 73 2.23 11.04 14.42
CA GLN A 73 2.28 12.50 14.24
C GLN A 73 2.68 12.91 12.82
N PHE A 74 2.20 12.19 11.79
CA PHE A 74 2.61 12.38 10.39
C PHE A 74 2.69 13.84 9.96
N VAL A 75 3.86 14.30 9.57
CA VAL A 75 4.09 15.60 8.93
C VAL A 75 5.02 15.43 7.74
N SER A 76 4.88 16.31 6.75
CA SER A 76 5.67 16.30 5.52
C SER A 76 6.12 17.72 5.17
N ALA A 77 7.37 17.85 4.74
CA ALA A 77 7.91 19.11 4.25
C ALA A 77 7.39 19.49 2.86
N ASN A 78 6.99 18.50 2.05
CA ASN A 78 6.32 18.75 0.75
C ASN A 78 4.80 18.57 0.86
N PHE A 79 4.08 19.29 0.00
CA PHE A 79 2.64 19.13 -0.17
C PHE A 79 2.29 17.71 -0.65
N ILE A 80 1.25 17.16 -0.06
CA ILE A 80 0.64 15.88 -0.45
C ILE A 80 -0.80 16.18 -0.79
N ASN A 81 -1.29 15.66 -1.92
CA ASN A 81 -2.66 15.86 -2.35
C ASN A 81 -3.64 15.25 -1.31
N PRO A 82 -4.46 16.06 -0.63
CA PRO A 82 -5.38 15.57 0.41
C PRO A 82 -6.47 14.65 -0.15
N LYS A 83 -6.70 14.65 -1.48
CA LYS A 83 -7.60 13.68 -2.12
C LYS A 83 -7.04 12.26 -2.15
N ILE A 84 -5.72 12.10 -2.00
CA ILE A 84 -5.04 10.79 -1.97
C ILE A 84 -4.77 10.36 -0.52
N PHE A 85 -4.27 11.28 0.31
CA PHE A 85 -3.90 11.02 1.70
C PHE A 85 -4.11 12.27 2.54
N ASN A 86 -4.93 12.15 3.59
CA ASN A 86 -5.27 13.27 4.47
C ASN A 86 -5.20 12.84 5.95
N ARG A 87 -4.43 13.54 6.77
CA ARG A 87 -4.41 13.33 8.22
C ARG A 87 -5.59 14.10 8.84
N ILE A 88 -6.62 13.39 9.28
CA ILE A 88 -7.82 14.00 9.87
C ILE A 88 -7.51 14.48 11.28
N VAL A 89 -6.89 13.61 12.08
CA VAL A 89 -6.44 13.90 13.46
C VAL A 89 -5.12 13.17 13.71
N ILE A 90 -4.51 13.41 14.87
CA ILE A 90 -3.28 12.70 15.26
C ILE A 90 -3.54 11.19 15.19
N ASN A 91 -2.63 10.48 14.53
CA ASN A 91 -2.64 9.03 14.33
C ASN A 91 -3.83 8.49 13.52
N ASP A 92 -4.62 9.33 12.85
CA ASP A 92 -5.68 8.89 11.93
C ASP A 92 -5.58 9.61 10.58
N CYS A 93 -5.26 8.83 9.55
CA CYS A 93 -5.11 9.28 8.18
C CYS A 93 -6.10 8.57 7.24
N LEU A 94 -6.85 9.34 6.49
CA LEU A 94 -7.82 8.89 5.49
C LEU A 94 -7.18 8.79 4.11
N VAL A 95 -7.44 7.67 3.44
CA VAL A 95 -6.98 7.40 2.08
C VAL A 95 -8.08 7.68 1.08
N ASN A 96 -7.70 8.21 -0.09
CA ASN A 96 -8.60 8.44 -1.22
C ASN A 96 -9.82 9.30 -0.89
N ASN A 97 -9.71 10.17 0.12
CA ASN A 97 -10.85 10.92 0.68
C ASN A 97 -12.07 10.03 1.04
N GLY A 98 -11.81 8.79 1.47
CA GLY A 98 -12.82 7.79 1.80
C GLY A 98 -13.46 7.09 0.60
N ALA A 99 -13.17 7.51 -0.62
CA ALA A 99 -13.72 6.90 -1.83
C ALA A 99 -13.17 5.47 -2.05
N PRO A 100 -13.94 4.59 -2.71
CA PRO A 100 -13.52 3.21 -2.91
C PRO A 100 -12.23 3.10 -3.74
N ILE A 101 -11.37 2.18 -3.33
CA ILE A 101 -10.18 1.71 -4.06
C ILE A 101 -10.58 0.40 -4.74
N LYS A 102 -10.46 0.32 -6.07
CA LYS A 102 -10.80 -0.89 -6.83
C LYS A 102 -9.77 -2.00 -6.61
N PHE A 103 -10.16 -3.25 -6.86
CA PHE A 103 -9.20 -4.37 -6.87
C PHE A 103 -8.02 -4.08 -7.81
N GLY A 104 -6.80 -4.27 -7.31
CA GLY A 104 -5.56 -4.01 -8.04
C GLY A 104 -5.20 -2.54 -8.20
N GLN A 105 -6.04 -1.60 -7.76
CA GLN A 105 -5.73 -0.18 -7.81
C GLN A 105 -4.67 0.17 -6.77
N ILE A 106 -3.70 0.99 -7.21
CA ILE A 106 -2.61 1.51 -6.38
C ILE A 106 -2.75 3.02 -6.32
N LEU A 107 -2.76 3.55 -5.10
CA LEU A 107 -2.61 4.98 -4.82
C LEU A 107 -1.21 5.24 -4.32
N SER A 108 -0.56 6.28 -4.83
CA SER A 108 0.80 6.62 -4.42
C SER A 108 0.96 8.10 -4.08
N PHE A 109 1.83 8.36 -3.12
CA PHE A 109 2.29 9.70 -2.79
C PHE A 109 3.71 9.64 -2.22
N THR A 110 4.41 10.76 -2.28
CA THR A 110 5.74 10.91 -1.70
C THR A 110 5.69 11.97 -0.62
N TYR A 111 6.25 11.66 0.55
CA TYR A 111 6.44 12.62 1.64
C TYR A 111 7.90 12.83 1.95
N SER A 112 8.22 13.98 2.52
CA SER A 112 9.57 14.37 2.89
C SER A 112 9.63 14.60 4.39
N ASN A 113 10.45 13.82 5.08
CA ASN A 113 10.66 13.96 6.52
C ASN A 113 12.03 13.38 6.91
N THR A 114 12.55 13.75 8.08
CA THR A 114 13.84 13.26 8.58
C THR A 114 13.83 11.77 8.93
N PHE A 115 12.65 11.16 9.07
CA PHE A 115 12.48 9.74 9.34
C PHE A 115 11.24 9.17 8.65
N LYS A 116 11.29 7.84 8.48
CA LYS A 116 10.22 7.01 7.94
C LYS A 116 9.11 6.81 9.00
N TYR A 117 7.85 7.12 8.68
CA TYR A 117 6.72 6.87 9.59
C TYR A 117 6.28 5.40 9.56
N PRO A 118 5.93 4.80 10.72
CA PRO A 118 5.30 3.48 10.77
C PRO A 118 3.82 3.60 10.38
N ILE A 119 3.54 3.56 9.07
CA ILE A 119 2.17 3.63 8.56
C ILE A 119 1.57 2.23 8.52
N THR A 120 0.45 2.01 9.19
CA THR A 120 -0.26 0.73 9.19
C THR A 120 -1.75 0.94 8.95
N VAL A 121 -2.41 -0.03 8.30
CA VAL A 121 -3.87 0.03 8.14
C VAL A 121 -4.52 -0.04 9.52
N THR A 122 -5.59 0.72 9.76
CA THR A 122 -6.42 0.61 10.98
C THR A 122 -7.78 -0.01 10.66
N SER A 123 -8.47 0.47 9.63
CA SER A 123 -9.76 -0.05 9.17
C SER A 123 -9.96 0.14 7.66
N ALA A 124 -10.87 -0.66 7.10
CA ALA A 124 -11.38 -0.55 5.74
C ALA A 124 -12.74 -1.25 5.67
N THR A 125 -13.61 -0.83 4.77
CA THR A 125 -14.88 -1.50 4.48
C THR A 125 -14.89 -1.95 3.04
N CYS A 126 -15.05 -3.25 2.80
CA CYS A 126 -15.00 -3.84 1.46
C CYS A 126 -16.37 -4.39 1.05
N HIS A 127 -16.76 -4.15 -0.20
CA HIS A 127 -18.09 -4.45 -0.76
C HIS A 127 -17.98 -5.18 -2.09
#